data_AF-A0A6A7BBW7-F1
#
_entry.id   AF-A0A6A7BBW7-F1
#
_cell.length_a   1.000
_cell.length_b   1.000
_cell.length_c   1.000
_cell.angle_alpha   90.00
_cell.angle_beta   90.00
_cell.angle_gamma   90.00
#
_symmetry.space_group_name_H-M   'P 1'
#
loop_
_entity.id
_entity.type
_entity.pdbx_description
1 polymer ?
#
loop_
_entity_poly.entity_id
_entity_poly.type
_entity_poly.pdbx_seq_one_letter_code
_entity_poly.pdbx_strand_id
1 'polypeptide(L)'
;MAPSALEKEDHTRDAEFNKAMHGKSAKARGGMTAMLQKDKAAQQAAVDEYFKHWDNKAAADETEETRKERRDEYATLTRHYYNLATDLYEYGWGQSFHFCRYAFGEPFYQAIARHEHYLAHKMNLQDNMRVLDVGCGVGGPAREIVKFAGVNVIGLNNNDYQIERATAYAEKEGLSHKLKFTKGDFMQMSFPDNSFDAVYAIEATVHAPSLEGIYSEIFRVLKPGGVFGVYEWLMTDKYDNDNPHHREIRLGIEIGDGISNMEKIEVALAAMKTAGFEMEHHEDLADRDDPYPWYWPLSGQLSYISTLGDIPTILRMTKLGRGIIHKFVGGLEMIGLAPRGTQKTADSLALAADCLVAGGREKLFTPMYLMVGRKPAAA
;
A
#
# COMPACT_ATOMS: atom_id res chain seq x y z
N MET A 1 -0.31 -7.49 19.45
CA MET A 1 -1.57 -7.42 20.25
C MET A 1 -2.46 -6.34 19.62
N ALA A 2 -3.72 -6.65 19.34
CA ALA A 2 -4.69 -5.68 18.82
C ALA A 2 -4.87 -4.51 19.80
N PRO A 3 -5.14 -3.28 19.31
CA PRO A 3 -5.36 -2.13 20.17
C PRO A 3 -6.61 -2.34 21.04
N SER A 4 -6.62 -1.75 22.23
CA SER A 4 -7.74 -1.89 23.19
C SER A 4 -9.03 -1.23 22.73
N ALA A 5 -8.93 -0.27 21.81
CA ALA A 5 -10.03 0.36 21.10
C ALA A 5 -9.52 0.84 19.74
N LEU A 6 -10.37 0.76 18.71
CA LEU A 6 -10.06 1.32 17.39
C LEU A 6 -10.18 2.85 17.42
N GLU A 7 -9.43 3.53 16.56
CA GLU A 7 -9.56 4.98 16.37
C GLU A 7 -10.99 5.29 15.89
N LYS A 8 -11.63 6.31 16.47
CA LYS A 8 -12.96 6.72 16.07
C LYS A 8 -12.91 7.47 14.74
N GLU A 9 -13.71 7.05 13.76
CA GLU A 9 -13.84 7.76 12.50
C GLU A 9 -14.45 9.17 12.69
N ASP A 10 -13.88 10.16 12.01
CA ASP A 10 -14.43 11.51 11.90
C ASP A 10 -14.41 11.95 10.44
N HIS A 11 -15.46 11.61 9.71
CA HIS A 11 -15.57 11.92 8.29
C HIS A 11 -15.60 13.42 8.00
N THR A 12 -16.11 14.23 8.94
CA THR A 12 -16.21 15.69 8.79
C THR A 12 -14.83 16.31 8.88
N ARG A 13 -14.09 16.01 9.96
CA ARG A 13 -12.70 16.47 10.14
C ARG A 13 -11.82 16.09 8.96
N ASP A 14 -11.91 14.83 8.55
CA ASP A 14 -11.07 14.30 7.48
C ASP A 14 -11.40 14.97 6.13
N ALA A 15 -12.68 15.20 5.82
CA ALA A 15 -13.10 15.90 4.61
C ALA A 15 -12.68 17.38 4.62
N GLU A 16 -12.76 18.05 5.77
CA GLU A 16 -12.27 19.42 5.95
C GLU A 16 -10.76 19.51 5.73
N PHE A 17 -9.99 18.57 6.28
CA PHE A 17 -8.54 18.49 6.08
C PHE A 17 -8.19 18.22 4.62
N ASN A 18 -8.85 17.26 3.97
CA ASN A 18 -8.67 16.96 2.56
C ASN A 18 -8.95 18.19 1.69
N LYS A 19 -10.05 18.89 1.93
CA LYS A 19 -10.41 20.11 1.20
C LYS A 19 -9.37 21.22 1.39
N ALA A 20 -8.85 21.39 2.61
CA ALA A 20 -7.83 22.37 2.92
C ALA A 20 -6.50 22.04 2.20
N MET A 21 -6.06 20.78 2.25
CA MET A 21 -4.78 20.36 1.70
C MET A 21 -4.79 20.25 0.18
N HIS A 22 -5.82 19.60 -0.38
CA HIS A 22 -5.83 19.17 -1.77
C HIS A 22 -6.73 20.03 -2.65
N GLY A 23 -7.82 20.61 -2.15
CA GLY A 23 -8.63 21.59 -2.90
C GLY A 23 -8.97 21.18 -4.34
N LYS A 24 -8.29 21.79 -5.35
CA LYS A 24 -8.46 21.47 -6.78
C LYS A 24 -7.44 20.44 -7.33
N SER A 25 -6.45 20.03 -6.54
CA SER A 25 -5.33 19.17 -6.97
C SER A 25 -5.78 17.75 -7.31
N ALA A 26 -6.89 17.26 -6.74
CA ALA A 26 -7.42 15.93 -7.02
C ALA A 26 -7.78 15.72 -8.50
N LYS A 27 -8.15 16.81 -9.20
CA LYS A 27 -8.47 16.80 -10.64
C LYS A 27 -7.28 17.20 -11.52
N ALA A 28 -6.13 17.54 -10.94
CA ALA A 28 -4.96 17.95 -11.70
C ALA A 28 -4.37 16.76 -12.47
N ARG A 29 -3.87 17.04 -13.68
CA ARG A 29 -3.17 16.02 -14.49
C ARG A 29 -1.74 15.86 -14.00
N GLY A 30 -1.44 14.66 -13.48
CA GLY A 30 -0.09 14.23 -13.06
C GLY A 30 0.29 14.64 -11.64
N GLY A 31 0.97 13.73 -10.92
CA GLY A 31 1.30 13.89 -9.49
C GLY A 31 2.13 15.13 -9.16
N MET A 32 3.13 15.48 -9.98
CA MET A 32 3.96 16.68 -9.72
C MET A 32 3.14 17.99 -9.73
N THR A 33 2.16 18.11 -10.63
CA THR A 33 1.31 19.31 -10.70
C THR A 33 0.42 19.39 -9.46
N ALA A 34 -0.14 18.27 -9.03
CA ALA A 34 -0.99 18.20 -7.84
C ALA A 34 -0.20 18.53 -6.56
N MET A 35 1.02 18.00 -6.43
CA MET A 35 1.92 18.26 -5.30
C MET A 35 2.23 19.76 -5.14
N LEU A 36 2.52 20.48 -6.23
CA LEU A 36 2.82 21.92 -6.20
C LEU A 36 1.60 22.80 -5.88
N GLN A 37 0.38 22.25 -5.97
CA GLN A 37 -0.86 22.97 -5.71
C GLN A 37 -1.39 22.76 -4.28
N LYS A 38 -0.70 21.97 -3.45
CA LYS A 38 -1.11 21.72 -2.06
C LYS A 38 -1.00 22.96 -1.19
N ASP A 39 -1.91 23.06 -0.23
CA ASP A 39 -1.79 24.09 0.82
C ASP A 39 -0.57 23.82 1.71
N LYS A 40 0.22 24.88 1.94
CA LYS A 40 1.49 24.76 2.65
C LYS A 40 1.33 24.51 4.14
N ALA A 41 0.31 25.08 4.78
CA ALA A 41 0.09 24.92 6.21
C ALA A 41 -0.49 23.53 6.52
N ALA A 42 -1.47 23.09 5.73
CA ALA A 42 -2.03 21.75 5.84
C ALA A 42 -0.97 20.67 5.56
N GLN A 43 -0.09 20.88 4.58
CA GLN A 43 1.01 19.95 4.33
C GLN A 43 1.99 19.89 5.50
N GLN A 44 2.38 21.03 6.08
CA GLN A 44 3.25 21.02 7.27
C GLN A 44 2.59 20.27 8.44
N ALA A 45 1.30 20.48 8.67
CA ALA A 45 0.56 19.74 9.70
C ALA A 45 0.57 18.21 9.44
N ALA A 46 0.41 17.77 8.19
CA ALA A 46 0.53 16.35 7.84
C ALA A 46 1.95 15.81 8.05
N VAL A 47 2.98 16.60 7.73
CA VAL A 47 4.39 16.23 7.96
C VAL A 47 4.65 16.06 9.46
N ASP A 48 4.25 17.04 10.27
CA ASP A 48 4.48 17.02 11.72
C ASP A 48 3.73 15.84 12.37
N GLU A 49 2.46 15.64 11.98
CA GLU A 49 1.63 14.56 12.50
C GLU A 49 2.13 13.17 12.09
N TYR A 50 2.70 13.03 10.88
CA TYR A 50 3.28 11.76 10.45
C TYR A 50 4.63 11.48 11.15
N PHE A 51 5.54 12.46 11.12
CA PHE A 51 6.91 12.25 11.59
C PHE A 51 7.05 12.24 13.11
N LYS A 52 6.05 12.71 13.89
CA LYS A 52 6.05 12.54 15.37
C LYS A 52 6.18 11.07 15.79
N HIS A 53 5.74 10.12 14.95
CA HIS A 53 5.82 8.69 15.23
C HIS A 53 7.21 8.10 15.03
N TRP A 54 8.13 8.85 14.41
CA TRP A 54 9.42 8.34 13.92
C TRP A 54 10.61 9.20 14.38
N ASP A 55 10.41 10.50 14.55
CA ASP A 55 11.47 11.44 14.91
C ASP A 55 12.10 11.07 16.26
N ASN A 56 13.42 10.93 16.28
CA ASN A 56 14.22 10.53 17.45
C ASN A 56 13.89 9.14 18.01
N LYS A 57 13.29 8.24 17.22
CA LYS A 57 12.98 6.86 17.60
C LYS A 57 13.81 5.88 16.76
N ALA A 58 15.06 5.64 17.16
CA ALA A 58 15.97 4.74 16.44
C ALA A 58 15.62 3.26 16.65
N ALA A 59 15.93 2.42 15.66
CA ALA A 59 15.66 0.98 15.71
C ALA A 59 16.31 0.27 16.92
N ALA A 60 17.48 0.75 17.36
CA ALA A 60 18.20 0.20 18.52
C ALA A 60 17.41 0.33 19.83
N ASP A 61 16.65 1.41 19.98
CA ASP A 61 15.94 1.80 21.20
C ASP A 61 14.44 1.45 21.16
N GLU A 62 13.98 0.79 20.08
CA GLU A 62 12.56 0.47 19.89
C GLU A 62 12.07 -0.59 20.90
N THR A 63 10.94 -0.31 21.55
CA THR A 63 10.26 -1.22 22.48
C THR A 63 8.87 -1.62 21.97
N GLU A 64 8.26 -2.64 22.58
CA GLU A 64 6.86 -3.00 22.28
C GLU A 64 5.88 -1.85 22.55
N GLU A 65 6.15 -1.02 23.55
CA GLU A 65 5.34 0.18 23.85
C GLU A 65 5.41 1.18 22.71
N THR A 66 6.60 1.43 22.16
CA THR A 66 6.74 2.35 21.01
C THR A 66 6.04 1.81 19.76
N ARG A 67 6.05 0.48 19.53
CA ARG A 67 5.25 -0.17 18.48
C ARG A 67 3.75 -0.05 18.76
N LYS A 68 3.35 -0.20 20.03
CA LYS A 68 1.95 -0.07 20.45
C LYS A 68 1.41 1.34 20.21
N GLU A 69 2.18 2.39 20.53
CA GLU A 69 1.79 3.78 20.26
C GLU A 69 1.44 3.98 18.77
N ARG A 70 2.26 3.44 17.86
CA ARG A 70 1.99 3.51 16.42
C ARG A 70 0.74 2.73 16.02
N ARG A 71 0.53 1.54 16.59
CA ARG A 71 -0.67 0.73 16.34
C ARG A 71 -1.94 1.37 16.86
N ASP A 72 -1.88 2.07 18.00
CA ASP A 72 -3.05 2.76 18.57
C ASP A 72 -3.49 3.94 17.69
N GLU A 73 -2.56 4.59 16.96
CA GLU A 73 -2.83 5.70 16.02
C GLU A 73 -2.72 5.28 14.54
N TYR A 74 -2.88 3.99 14.21
CA TYR A 74 -2.63 3.45 12.87
C TYR A 74 -3.37 4.19 11.74
N ALA A 75 -4.64 4.56 11.98
CA ALA A 75 -5.49 5.17 10.97
C ALA A 75 -5.02 6.61 10.67
N THR A 76 -4.72 7.39 11.71
CA THR A 76 -4.09 8.72 11.58
C THR A 76 -2.74 8.65 10.89
N LEU A 77 -1.85 7.75 11.34
CA LEU A 77 -0.52 7.53 10.74
C LEU A 77 -0.64 7.25 9.24
N THR A 78 -1.48 6.29 8.86
CA THR A 78 -1.68 5.87 7.46
C THR A 78 -2.30 6.99 6.62
N ARG A 79 -3.32 7.70 7.14
CA ARG A 79 -4.00 8.79 6.42
C ARG A 79 -3.05 9.94 6.12
N HIS A 80 -2.26 10.38 7.11
CA HIS A 80 -1.29 11.45 6.90
C HIS A 80 -0.15 11.04 5.98
N TYR A 81 0.34 9.80 6.09
CA TYR A 81 1.30 9.24 5.14
C TYR A 81 0.82 9.37 3.69
N TYR A 82 -0.37 8.86 3.37
CA TYR A 82 -0.87 8.90 1.99
C TYR A 82 -1.22 10.31 1.51
N ASN A 83 -1.58 11.23 2.40
CA ASN A 83 -1.70 12.65 2.05
C ASN A 83 -0.39 13.26 1.56
N LEU A 84 0.75 12.79 2.09
CA LEU A 84 2.08 13.22 1.68
C LEU A 84 2.58 12.46 0.44
N ALA A 85 2.46 11.14 0.44
CA ALA A 85 3.14 10.25 -0.50
C ALA A 85 2.41 10.04 -1.85
N THR A 86 1.07 10.17 -1.92
CA THR A 86 0.29 9.75 -3.11
C THR A 86 0.80 10.33 -4.43
N ASP A 87 1.09 11.63 -4.48
CA ASP A 87 1.57 12.28 -5.71
C ASP A 87 2.97 11.81 -6.13
N LEU A 88 3.83 11.53 -5.15
CA LEU A 88 5.17 11.00 -5.37
C LEU A 88 5.10 9.56 -5.89
N TYR A 89 4.17 8.75 -5.38
CA TYR A 89 3.90 7.41 -5.90
C TYR A 89 3.31 7.43 -7.31
N GLU A 90 2.32 8.29 -7.60
CA GLU A 90 1.76 8.32 -8.96
C GLU A 90 2.76 8.80 -10.01
N TYR A 91 3.62 9.73 -9.65
CA TYR A 91 4.69 10.18 -10.54
C TYR A 91 5.81 9.14 -10.64
N GLY A 92 6.16 8.51 -9.53
CA GLY A 92 7.35 7.69 -9.43
C GLY A 92 7.15 6.19 -9.62
N TRP A 93 5.93 5.69 -9.49
CA TRP A 93 5.61 4.26 -9.52
C TRP A 93 4.53 4.00 -10.55
N GLY A 94 3.37 4.65 -10.42
CA GLY A 94 2.22 4.45 -11.29
C GLY A 94 0.91 4.55 -10.53
N GLN A 95 -0.17 4.03 -11.08
CA GLN A 95 -1.50 4.09 -10.44
C GLN A 95 -1.88 2.82 -9.68
N SER A 96 -1.02 1.80 -9.73
CA SER A 96 -1.12 0.57 -8.93
C SER A 96 0.03 0.56 -7.93
N PHE A 97 -0.28 0.87 -6.68
CA PHE A 97 0.71 0.99 -5.60
C PHE A 97 0.99 -0.36 -4.97
N HIS A 98 1.64 -1.25 -5.72
CA HIS A 98 2.06 -2.55 -5.21
C HIS A 98 3.26 -3.08 -5.99
N PHE A 99 3.89 -4.12 -5.47
CA PHE A 99 4.97 -4.85 -6.11
C PHE A 99 4.43 -5.96 -7.01
N CYS A 100 5.29 -6.48 -7.89
CA CYS A 100 4.98 -7.62 -8.72
C CYS A 100 6.22 -8.45 -9.03
N ARG A 101 5.98 -9.65 -9.52
CA ARG A 101 7.02 -10.52 -10.10
C ARG A 101 7.27 -10.12 -11.55
N TYR A 102 8.49 -10.32 -12.03
CA TYR A 102 8.90 -9.94 -13.38
C TYR A 102 9.36 -11.16 -14.19
N ALA A 103 8.80 -11.32 -15.39
CA ALA A 103 9.34 -12.23 -16.38
C ALA A 103 10.48 -11.56 -17.17
N PHE A 104 11.23 -12.36 -17.94
CA PHE A 104 12.37 -11.85 -18.69
C PHE A 104 11.95 -10.80 -19.74
N GLY A 105 12.48 -9.58 -19.61
CA GLY A 105 12.22 -8.48 -20.55
C GLY A 105 10.78 -7.95 -20.51
N GLU A 106 10.02 -8.29 -19.47
CA GLU A 106 8.65 -7.83 -19.30
C GLU A 106 8.61 -6.37 -18.82
N PRO A 107 7.92 -5.47 -19.52
CA PRO A 107 7.86 -4.08 -19.09
C PRO A 107 7.00 -3.92 -17.82
N PHE A 108 7.37 -2.92 -17.00
CA PHE A 108 6.84 -2.73 -15.65
C PHE A 108 5.31 -2.77 -15.55
N TYR A 109 4.60 -2.00 -16.37
CA TYR A 109 3.13 -1.93 -16.30
C TYR A 109 2.45 -3.24 -16.71
N GLN A 110 3.06 -4.01 -17.63
CA GLN A 110 2.57 -5.34 -18.02
C GLN A 110 2.79 -6.34 -16.89
N ALA A 111 3.94 -6.28 -16.20
CA ALA A 111 4.23 -7.13 -15.04
C ALA A 111 3.25 -6.88 -13.89
N ILE A 112 2.96 -5.60 -13.60
CA ILE A 112 1.97 -5.18 -12.62
C ILE A 112 0.57 -5.72 -12.98
N ALA A 113 0.09 -5.46 -14.20
CA ALA A 113 -1.21 -5.96 -14.65
C ALA A 113 -1.30 -7.50 -14.61
N ARG A 114 -0.23 -8.19 -15.02
CA ARG A 114 -0.17 -9.67 -14.94
C ARG A 114 -0.27 -10.15 -13.50
N HIS A 115 0.30 -9.44 -12.54
CA HIS A 115 0.21 -9.77 -11.12
C HIS A 115 -1.21 -9.61 -10.59
N GLU A 116 -1.89 -8.52 -10.95
CA GLU A 116 -3.30 -8.28 -10.63
C GLU A 116 -4.21 -9.37 -11.24
N HIS A 117 -3.97 -9.73 -12.52
CA HIS A 117 -4.66 -10.84 -13.18
C HIS A 117 -4.39 -12.19 -12.50
N TYR A 118 -3.17 -12.41 -12.00
CA TYR A 118 -2.82 -13.64 -11.29
C TYR A 118 -3.63 -13.78 -10.00
N LEU A 119 -3.82 -12.70 -9.24
CA LEU A 119 -4.70 -12.71 -8.07
C LEU A 119 -6.15 -13.04 -8.45
N ALA A 120 -6.69 -12.31 -9.44
CA ALA A 120 -8.05 -12.53 -9.93
C ALA A 120 -8.26 -13.99 -10.38
N HIS A 121 -7.28 -14.56 -11.06
CA HIS A 121 -7.28 -15.97 -11.48
C HIS A 121 -7.21 -16.93 -10.30
N LYS A 122 -6.32 -16.72 -9.32
CA LYS A 122 -6.17 -17.60 -8.15
C LYS A 122 -7.39 -17.58 -7.24
N MET A 123 -8.12 -16.46 -7.23
CA MET A 123 -9.43 -16.34 -6.55
C MET A 123 -10.60 -16.87 -7.40
N ASN A 124 -10.36 -17.23 -8.66
CA ASN A 124 -11.39 -17.63 -9.62
C ASN A 124 -12.51 -16.59 -9.78
N LEU A 125 -12.17 -15.30 -9.87
CA LEU A 125 -13.16 -14.23 -10.06
C LEU A 125 -13.90 -14.40 -11.40
N GLN A 126 -15.23 -14.27 -11.35
CA GLN A 126 -16.12 -14.43 -12.50
C GLN A 126 -16.87 -13.15 -12.84
N ASP A 127 -17.31 -13.04 -14.10
CA ASP A 127 -18.09 -11.89 -14.57
C ASP A 127 -19.31 -11.66 -13.67
N ASN A 128 -19.58 -10.37 -13.40
CA ASN A 128 -20.64 -9.87 -12.53
C ASN A 128 -20.56 -10.21 -11.02
N MET A 129 -19.55 -10.94 -10.53
CA MET A 129 -19.36 -11.08 -9.08
C MET A 129 -19.24 -9.70 -8.41
N ARG A 130 -19.82 -9.56 -7.23
CA ARG A 130 -19.69 -8.38 -6.39
C ARG A 130 -18.45 -8.51 -5.51
N VAL A 131 -17.44 -7.69 -5.78
CA VAL A 131 -16.11 -7.77 -5.19
C VAL A 131 -15.82 -6.53 -4.36
N LEU A 132 -15.20 -6.72 -3.20
CA LEU A 132 -14.65 -5.62 -2.38
C LEU A 132 -13.13 -5.57 -2.55
N ASP A 133 -12.61 -4.37 -2.85
CA ASP A 133 -11.18 -4.05 -2.83
C ASP A 133 -10.87 -3.29 -1.54
N VAL A 134 -10.17 -3.93 -0.61
CA VAL A 134 -9.81 -3.37 0.70
C VAL A 134 -8.48 -2.64 0.60
N GLY A 135 -8.51 -1.32 0.75
CA GLY A 135 -7.34 -0.46 0.59
C GLY A 135 -7.05 -0.11 -0.87
N CYS A 136 -8.09 0.28 -1.61
CA CYS A 136 -8.04 0.38 -3.09
C CYS A 136 -7.12 1.47 -3.66
N GLY A 137 -6.48 2.30 -2.83
CA GLY A 137 -5.59 3.38 -3.27
C GLY A 137 -6.28 4.34 -4.26
N VAL A 138 -5.59 4.65 -5.37
CA VAL A 138 -6.15 5.41 -6.51
C VAL A 138 -6.84 4.50 -7.56
N GLY A 139 -7.14 3.25 -7.18
CA GLY A 139 -7.96 2.31 -7.95
C GLY A 139 -7.31 1.64 -9.15
N GLY A 140 -5.97 1.67 -9.29
CA GLY A 140 -5.25 1.01 -10.38
C GLY A 140 -5.61 -0.47 -10.53
N PRO A 141 -5.38 -1.30 -9.49
CA PRO A 141 -5.68 -2.72 -9.54
C PRO A 141 -7.15 -3.01 -9.79
N ALA A 142 -8.04 -2.24 -9.17
CA ALA A 142 -9.48 -2.36 -9.40
C ALA A 142 -9.86 -2.14 -10.87
N ARG A 143 -9.25 -1.16 -11.56
CA ARG A 143 -9.52 -0.92 -12.99
C ARG A 143 -9.05 -2.08 -13.85
N GLU A 144 -7.86 -2.61 -13.61
CA GLU A 144 -7.33 -3.75 -14.37
C GLU A 144 -8.12 -5.05 -14.09
N ILE A 145 -8.44 -5.36 -12.83
CA ILE A 145 -9.24 -6.53 -12.46
C ILE A 145 -10.66 -6.46 -13.05
N VAL A 146 -11.29 -5.28 -13.07
CA VAL A 146 -12.60 -5.10 -13.72
C VAL A 146 -12.53 -5.36 -15.22
N LYS A 147 -11.49 -4.88 -15.91
CA LYS A 147 -11.30 -5.14 -17.35
C LYS A 147 -11.03 -6.61 -17.64
N PHE A 148 -10.27 -7.28 -16.77
CA PHE A 148 -9.86 -8.67 -16.95
C PHE A 148 -10.99 -9.67 -16.66
N ALA A 149 -11.64 -9.53 -15.50
CA ALA A 149 -12.60 -10.52 -14.99
C ALA A 149 -14.07 -10.11 -15.17
N GLY A 150 -14.37 -8.86 -15.51
CA GLY A 150 -15.75 -8.37 -15.68
C GLY A 150 -16.53 -8.20 -14.36
N VAL A 151 -15.85 -8.22 -13.21
CA VAL A 151 -16.46 -8.08 -11.89
C VAL A 151 -17.04 -6.69 -11.63
N ASN A 152 -17.92 -6.59 -10.62
CA ASN A 152 -18.40 -5.33 -10.05
C ASN A 152 -17.62 -5.04 -8.76
N VAL A 153 -16.74 -4.04 -8.77
CA VAL A 153 -15.86 -3.72 -7.63
C VAL A 153 -16.37 -2.52 -6.86
N ILE A 154 -16.37 -2.65 -5.54
CA ILE A 154 -16.43 -1.52 -4.60
C ILE A 154 -15.04 -1.40 -3.96
N GLY A 155 -14.34 -0.29 -4.19
CA GLY A 155 -13.09 0.03 -3.49
C GLY A 155 -13.36 0.74 -2.17
N LEU A 156 -12.74 0.25 -1.09
CA LEU A 156 -12.76 0.85 0.23
C LEU A 156 -11.40 1.50 0.50
N ASN A 157 -11.39 2.75 0.95
CA ASN A 157 -10.15 3.43 1.36
C ASN A 157 -10.44 4.51 2.42
N ASN A 158 -9.49 4.80 3.30
CA ASN A 158 -9.66 5.80 4.36
C ASN A 158 -9.31 7.23 3.91
N ASN A 159 -8.70 7.39 2.74
CA ASN A 159 -8.18 8.66 2.25
C ASN A 159 -9.10 9.28 1.17
N ASP A 160 -9.73 10.42 1.49
CA ASP A 160 -10.63 11.14 0.58
C ASP A 160 -9.96 11.53 -0.75
N TYR A 161 -8.71 11.99 -0.68
CA TYR A 161 -7.95 12.41 -1.87
C TYR A 161 -7.79 11.26 -2.86
N GLN A 162 -7.42 10.07 -2.37
CA GLN A 162 -7.28 8.90 -3.21
C GLN A 162 -8.63 8.42 -3.78
N ILE A 163 -9.71 8.49 -3.00
CA ILE A 163 -11.08 8.17 -3.46
C ILE A 163 -11.52 9.11 -4.60
N GLU A 164 -11.28 10.41 -4.47
CA GLU A 164 -11.59 11.39 -5.52
C GLU A 164 -10.84 11.10 -6.82
N ARG A 165 -9.55 10.76 -6.70
CA ARG A 165 -8.72 10.38 -7.85
C ARG A 165 -9.15 9.07 -8.49
N ALA A 166 -9.40 8.05 -7.69
CA ALA A 166 -9.85 6.74 -8.14
C ALA A 166 -11.17 6.86 -8.92
N THR A 167 -12.10 7.67 -8.41
CA THR A 167 -13.38 7.97 -9.07
C THR A 167 -13.15 8.67 -10.42
N ALA A 168 -12.31 9.71 -10.46
CA ALA A 168 -12.00 10.42 -11.70
C ALA A 168 -11.32 9.53 -12.75
N TYR A 169 -10.46 8.59 -12.32
CA TYR A 169 -9.84 7.62 -13.23
C TYR A 169 -10.81 6.59 -13.76
N ALA A 170 -11.69 6.05 -12.92
CA ALA A 170 -12.73 5.13 -13.36
C ALA A 170 -13.69 5.81 -14.36
N GLU A 171 -14.07 7.07 -14.13
CA GLU A 171 -14.88 7.86 -15.07
C GLU A 171 -14.18 8.06 -16.41
N LYS A 172 -12.90 8.45 -16.38
CA LYS A 172 -12.09 8.67 -17.58
C LYS A 172 -11.96 7.41 -18.44
N GLU A 173 -11.94 6.24 -17.82
CA GLU A 173 -11.85 4.94 -18.49
C GLU A 173 -13.22 4.31 -18.79
N GLY A 174 -14.34 4.99 -18.47
CA GLY A 174 -15.69 4.50 -18.73
C GLY A 174 -16.14 3.35 -17.82
N LEU A 175 -15.46 3.14 -16.69
CA LEU A 175 -15.67 2.00 -15.78
C LEU A 175 -16.63 2.28 -14.62
N SER A 176 -17.16 3.50 -14.47
CA SER A 176 -18.02 3.89 -13.34
C SER A 176 -19.30 3.06 -13.18
N HIS A 177 -19.69 2.30 -14.21
CA HIS A 177 -20.83 1.39 -14.16
C HIS A 177 -20.51 0.06 -13.44
N LYS A 178 -19.24 -0.36 -13.39
CA LYS A 178 -18.76 -1.56 -12.69
C LYS A 178 -17.85 -1.26 -11.49
N LEU A 179 -17.27 -0.07 -11.41
CA LEU A 179 -16.29 0.31 -10.39
C LEU A 179 -16.76 1.55 -9.62
N LYS A 180 -16.93 1.39 -8.31
CA LYS A 180 -17.30 2.46 -7.37
C LYS A 180 -16.33 2.48 -6.20
N PHE A 181 -16.26 3.62 -5.52
CA PHE A 181 -15.37 3.80 -4.38
C PHE A 181 -16.16 4.36 -3.19
N THR A 182 -15.80 3.93 -1.99
CA THR A 182 -16.37 4.43 -0.74
C THR A 182 -15.27 4.71 0.27
N LYS A 183 -15.48 5.78 1.04
CA LYS A 183 -14.65 6.05 2.21
C LYS A 183 -15.02 5.11 3.35
N GLY A 184 -14.01 4.66 4.08
CA GLY A 184 -14.18 4.04 5.39
C GLY A 184 -12.90 3.40 5.90
N ASP A 185 -12.86 3.17 7.20
CA ASP A 185 -11.89 2.32 7.87
C ASP A 185 -12.25 0.84 7.64
N PHE A 186 -11.35 0.14 6.97
CA PHE A 186 -11.39 -1.31 6.80
C PHE A 186 -11.43 -2.13 8.09
N MET A 187 -11.03 -1.57 9.24
CA MET A 187 -11.24 -2.21 10.56
C MET A 187 -12.69 -2.08 11.06
N GLN A 188 -13.51 -1.25 10.42
CA GLN A 188 -14.88 -0.88 10.84
C GLN A 188 -15.80 -0.81 9.62
N MET A 189 -15.85 -1.89 8.83
CA MET A 189 -16.50 -1.86 7.53
C MET A 189 -18.01 -1.64 7.65
N SER A 190 -18.50 -0.52 7.12
CA SER A 190 -19.94 -0.17 7.08
C SER A 190 -20.72 -0.94 6.00
N PHE A 191 -20.45 -2.23 5.84
CA PHE A 191 -21.18 -3.15 4.98
C PHE A 191 -21.92 -4.20 5.82
N PRO A 192 -23.13 -4.62 5.40
CA PRO A 192 -23.80 -5.76 6.03
C PRO A 192 -22.99 -7.05 5.89
N ASP A 193 -23.21 -7.98 6.80
CA ASP A 193 -22.68 -9.33 6.72
C ASP A 193 -23.08 -10.00 5.40
N ASN A 194 -22.22 -10.86 4.86
CA ASN A 194 -22.51 -11.66 3.66
C ASN A 194 -22.90 -10.82 2.42
N SER A 195 -22.23 -9.67 2.23
CA SER A 195 -22.50 -8.74 1.13
C SER A 195 -21.74 -9.07 -0.16
N PHE A 196 -20.54 -9.66 -0.08
CA PHE A 196 -19.62 -9.81 -1.21
C PHE A 196 -19.38 -11.26 -1.61
N ASP A 197 -19.26 -11.52 -2.91
CA ASP A 197 -18.90 -12.83 -3.46
C ASP A 197 -17.39 -13.09 -3.30
N ALA A 198 -16.58 -12.03 -3.40
CA ALA A 198 -15.15 -12.08 -3.14
C ALA A 198 -14.67 -10.77 -2.50
N VAL A 199 -13.56 -10.86 -1.76
CA VAL A 199 -12.84 -9.71 -1.23
C VAL A 199 -11.38 -9.89 -1.60
N TYR A 200 -10.71 -8.82 -2.02
CA TYR A 200 -9.25 -8.84 -2.12
C TYR A 200 -8.63 -7.65 -1.42
N ALA A 201 -7.37 -7.82 -1.02
CA ALA A 201 -6.51 -6.75 -0.54
C ALA A 201 -5.15 -6.90 -1.21
N ILE A 202 -4.64 -5.86 -1.86
CA ILE A 202 -3.31 -5.87 -2.45
C ILE A 202 -2.45 -4.93 -1.63
N GLU A 203 -1.56 -5.50 -0.80
CA GLU A 203 -0.54 -4.78 -0.04
C GLU A 203 -1.09 -3.70 0.91
N ALA A 204 -2.34 -3.90 1.38
CA ALA A 204 -3.05 -2.90 2.18
C ALA A 204 -3.26 -3.32 3.64
N THR A 205 -3.45 -4.62 3.91
CA THR A 205 -3.82 -5.12 5.25
C THR A 205 -2.71 -4.99 6.28
N VAL A 206 -1.47 -4.84 5.86
CA VAL A 206 -0.32 -4.45 6.69
C VAL A 206 -0.50 -3.11 7.44
N HIS A 207 -1.35 -2.20 6.95
CA HIS A 207 -1.64 -0.94 7.66
C HIS A 207 -2.61 -1.14 8.83
N ALA A 208 -3.28 -2.30 8.92
CA ALA A 208 -4.17 -2.60 10.02
C ALA A 208 -3.36 -2.82 11.31
N PRO A 209 -3.89 -2.45 12.48
CA PRO A 209 -3.19 -2.65 13.75
C PRO A 209 -3.23 -4.12 14.21
N SER A 210 -4.01 -4.96 13.53
CA SER A 210 -4.14 -6.40 13.77
C SER A 210 -4.64 -7.11 12.51
N LEU A 211 -3.85 -8.07 12.01
CA LEU A 211 -4.25 -8.93 10.88
C LEU A 211 -5.48 -9.78 11.21
N GLU A 212 -5.57 -10.31 12.43
CA GLU A 212 -6.75 -11.08 12.88
C GLU A 212 -8.02 -10.23 12.85
N GLY A 213 -7.92 -8.96 13.28
CA GLY A 213 -9.05 -8.04 13.31
C GLY A 213 -9.58 -7.73 11.90
N ILE A 214 -8.68 -7.35 10.98
CA ILE A 214 -9.09 -7.05 9.60
C ILE A 214 -9.59 -8.29 8.86
N TYR A 215 -8.94 -9.45 9.03
CA TYR A 215 -9.39 -10.67 8.37
C TYR A 215 -10.75 -11.13 8.93
N SER A 216 -11.07 -10.85 10.19
CA SER A 216 -12.39 -11.10 10.76
C SER A 216 -13.48 -10.21 10.15
N GLU A 217 -13.20 -8.93 9.92
CA GLU A 217 -14.13 -8.03 9.20
C GLU A 217 -14.34 -8.47 7.75
N ILE A 218 -13.26 -8.87 7.06
CA ILE A 218 -13.33 -9.44 5.71
C ILE A 218 -14.19 -10.72 5.69
N PHE A 219 -13.99 -11.61 6.68
CA PHE A 219 -14.79 -12.82 6.84
C PHE A 219 -16.27 -12.49 7.05
N ARG A 220 -16.58 -11.47 7.87
CA ARG A 220 -17.96 -11.04 8.13
C ARG A 220 -18.68 -10.58 6.86
N VAL A 221 -18.04 -9.73 6.06
CA VAL A 221 -18.67 -9.16 4.85
C VAL A 221 -18.70 -10.13 3.66
N LEU A 222 -17.90 -11.19 3.67
CA LEU A 222 -17.97 -12.27 2.68
C LEU A 222 -19.24 -13.12 2.83
N LYS A 223 -19.87 -13.49 1.71
CA LYS A 223 -20.93 -14.50 1.68
C LYS A 223 -20.39 -15.88 2.07
N PRO A 224 -21.22 -16.80 2.60
CA PRO A 224 -20.83 -18.20 2.71
C PRO A 224 -20.38 -18.76 1.35
N GLY A 225 -19.24 -19.46 1.32
CA GLY A 225 -18.59 -19.91 0.08
C GLY A 225 -17.78 -18.85 -0.66
N GLY A 226 -17.80 -17.59 -0.22
CA GLY A 226 -17.04 -16.49 -0.80
C GLY A 226 -15.53 -16.60 -0.54
N VAL A 227 -14.73 -15.91 -1.36
CA VAL A 227 -13.27 -16.04 -1.37
C VAL A 227 -12.57 -14.74 -0.97
N PHE A 228 -11.54 -14.86 -0.12
CA PHE A 228 -10.59 -13.81 0.20
C PHE A 228 -9.25 -14.11 -0.47
N GLY A 229 -8.68 -13.14 -1.18
CA GLY A 229 -7.32 -13.21 -1.70
C GLY A 229 -6.51 -11.99 -1.30
N VAL A 230 -5.25 -12.19 -0.89
CA VAL A 230 -4.38 -11.11 -0.45
C VAL A 230 -2.95 -11.29 -0.91
N TYR A 231 -2.31 -10.19 -1.30
CA TYR A 231 -0.86 -10.04 -1.32
C TYR A 231 -0.47 -9.25 -0.07
N GLU A 232 0.20 -9.90 0.86
CA GLU A 232 0.51 -9.30 2.16
C GLU A 232 2.00 -8.97 2.30
N TRP A 233 2.27 -7.86 2.99
CA TRP A 233 3.61 -7.49 3.43
C TRP A 233 3.92 -8.16 4.75
N LEU A 234 4.90 -9.06 4.75
CA LEU A 234 5.23 -9.87 5.93
C LEU A 234 6.74 -9.98 6.12
N MET A 235 7.14 -10.04 7.38
CA MET A 235 8.47 -10.47 7.77
C MET A 235 8.56 -11.99 7.68
N THR A 236 9.64 -12.48 7.09
CA THR A 236 9.88 -13.92 6.86
C THR A 236 10.36 -14.63 8.14
N ASP A 237 10.59 -15.94 8.04
CA ASP A 237 11.23 -16.74 9.08
C ASP A 237 12.67 -16.30 9.39
N LYS A 238 13.39 -15.76 8.40
CA LYS A 238 14.76 -15.23 8.55
C LYS A 238 14.84 -13.91 9.31
N TYR A 239 13.74 -13.18 9.41
CA TYR A 239 13.69 -11.98 10.23
C TYR A 239 13.81 -12.33 11.72
N ASP A 240 14.72 -11.61 12.38
CA ASP A 240 15.01 -11.73 13.80
C ASP A 240 14.97 -10.34 14.42
N ASN A 241 14.03 -10.13 15.35
CA ASN A 241 13.84 -8.85 16.00
C ASN A 241 14.96 -8.51 16.99
N ASP A 242 15.72 -9.49 17.48
CA ASP A 242 16.83 -9.23 18.40
C ASP A 242 18.08 -8.76 17.65
N ASN A 243 18.13 -8.97 16.33
CA ASN A 243 19.19 -8.46 15.46
C ASN A 243 18.95 -6.97 15.12
N PRO A 244 19.83 -6.04 15.53
CA PRO A 244 19.67 -4.60 15.25
C PRO A 244 19.60 -4.25 13.76
N HIS A 245 20.35 -4.96 12.91
CA HIS A 245 20.37 -4.73 11.46
C HIS A 245 19.02 -5.10 10.83
N HIS A 246 18.44 -6.23 11.24
CA HIS A 246 17.11 -6.64 10.79
C HIS A 246 16.05 -5.62 11.24
N ARG A 247 16.12 -5.16 12.49
CA ARG A 247 15.21 -4.11 13.00
C ARG A 247 15.34 -2.80 12.22
N GLU A 248 16.55 -2.38 11.85
CA GLU A 248 16.78 -1.19 11.03
C GLU A 248 16.12 -1.32 9.66
N ILE A 249 16.27 -2.47 9.00
CA ILE A 249 15.59 -2.74 7.71
C ILE A 249 14.07 -2.68 7.87
N ARG A 250 13.50 -3.40 8.85
CA ARG A 250 12.05 -3.39 9.09
C ARG A 250 11.54 -1.98 9.39
N LEU A 251 12.22 -1.24 10.26
CA LEU A 251 11.81 0.10 10.66
C LEU A 251 11.90 1.09 9.49
N GLY A 252 12.94 0.98 8.64
CA GLY A 252 13.06 1.83 7.46
C GLY A 252 11.95 1.60 6.43
N ILE A 253 11.49 0.36 6.27
CA ILE A 253 10.29 0.03 5.49
C ILE A 253 9.05 0.67 6.15
N GLU A 254 8.87 0.48 7.47
CA GLU A 254 7.70 1.04 8.19
C GLU A 254 7.59 2.57 8.10
N ILE A 255 8.71 3.27 8.28
CA ILE A 255 8.79 4.74 8.18
C ILE A 255 8.51 5.23 6.76
N GLY A 256 9.04 4.53 5.76
CA GLY A 256 8.97 5.01 4.40
C GLY A 256 7.67 4.61 3.69
N ASP A 257 6.91 3.66 4.23
CA ASP A 257 5.66 3.17 3.65
C ASP A 257 4.43 3.40 4.54
N GLY A 258 4.55 4.06 5.69
CA GLY A 258 3.39 4.41 6.55
C GLY A 258 2.76 3.20 7.23
N ILE A 259 3.59 2.24 7.64
CA ILE A 259 3.15 1.00 8.27
C ILE A 259 3.36 1.12 9.78
N SER A 260 2.32 0.84 10.56
CA SER A 260 2.41 0.96 12.03
C SER A 260 3.34 -0.08 12.63
N ASN A 261 3.22 -1.33 12.18
CA ASN A 261 4.04 -2.47 12.57
C ASN A 261 3.87 -3.62 11.56
N MET A 262 4.95 -4.12 10.98
CA MET A 262 4.90 -5.34 10.17
C MET A 262 4.88 -6.60 11.04
N GLU A 263 4.12 -7.58 10.62
CA GLU A 263 3.97 -8.88 11.29
C GLU A 263 4.74 -9.99 10.55
N LYS A 264 5.01 -11.11 11.23
CA LYS A 264 5.62 -12.29 10.60
C LYS A 264 4.59 -13.11 9.81
N ILE A 265 5.06 -13.89 8.84
CA ILE A 265 4.23 -14.82 8.04
C ILE A 265 3.33 -15.70 8.91
N GLU A 266 3.87 -16.25 10.00
CA GLU A 266 3.14 -17.12 10.92
C GLU A 266 1.92 -16.44 11.57
N VAL A 267 2.02 -15.13 11.84
CA VAL A 267 0.94 -14.34 12.42
C VAL A 267 -0.20 -14.17 11.42
N ALA A 268 0.10 -13.90 10.15
CA ALA A 268 -0.90 -13.77 9.10
C ALA A 268 -1.64 -15.09 8.81
N LEU A 269 -0.90 -16.21 8.76
CA LEU A 269 -1.49 -17.54 8.58
C LEU A 269 -2.38 -17.92 9.77
N ALA A 270 -1.96 -17.61 11.00
CA ALA A 270 -2.76 -17.80 12.19
C ALA A 270 -4.02 -16.92 12.15
N ALA A 271 -3.91 -15.65 11.76
CA ALA A 271 -5.02 -14.73 11.61
C ALA A 271 -6.08 -15.24 10.62
N MET A 272 -5.66 -15.76 9.44
CA MET A 272 -6.58 -16.37 8.46
C MET A 272 -7.38 -17.52 9.09
N LYS A 273 -6.70 -18.41 9.82
CA LYS A 273 -7.32 -19.55 10.49
C LYS A 273 -8.27 -19.12 11.60
N THR A 274 -7.85 -18.18 12.45
CA THR A 274 -8.65 -17.68 13.57
C THR A 274 -9.91 -16.95 13.09
N ALA A 275 -9.81 -16.19 11.99
CA ALA A 275 -10.96 -15.55 11.36
C ALA A 275 -11.98 -16.55 10.78
N GLY A 276 -11.58 -17.82 10.58
CA GLY A 276 -12.45 -18.91 10.13
C GLY A 276 -12.31 -19.29 8.66
N PHE A 277 -11.27 -18.80 7.96
CA PHE A 277 -11.03 -19.18 6.56
C PHE A 277 -10.52 -20.62 6.43
N GLU A 278 -11.06 -21.33 5.45
CA GLU A 278 -10.45 -22.54 4.89
C GLU A 278 -9.34 -22.11 3.92
N MET A 279 -8.08 -22.35 4.29
CA MET A 279 -6.94 -21.99 3.45
C MET A 279 -6.89 -22.88 2.19
N GLU A 280 -7.03 -22.26 1.02
CA GLU A 280 -6.97 -22.94 -0.28
C GLU A 280 -5.56 -22.91 -0.88
N HIS A 281 -4.86 -21.79 -0.72
CA HIS A 281 -3.50 -21.60 -1.22
C HIS A 281 -2.77 -20.57 -0.35
N HIS A 282 -1.49 -20.79 -0.07
CA HIS A 282 -0.60 -19.71 0.33
C HIS A 282 0.82 -19.95 -0.16
N GLU A 283 1.54 -18.87 -0.42
CA GLU A 283 2.88 -18.95 -1.01
C GLU A 283 3.60 -17.61 -0.94
N ASP A 284 4.91 -17.64 -0.71
CA ASP A 284 5.75 -16.46 -0.91
C ASP A 284 6.10 -16.30 -2.39
N LEU A 285 5.42 -15.36 -3.06
CA LEU A 285 5.67 -15.08 -4.46
C LEU A 285 7.00 -14.35 -4.69
N ALA A 286 7.55 -13.69 -3.68
CA ALA A 286 8.84 -13.01 -3.76
C ALA A 286 10.03 -13.97 -3.72
N ASP A 287 9.84 -15.19 -3.22
CA ASP A 287 10.90 -16.21 -3.10
C ASP A 287 10.96 -17.17 -4.31
N ARG A 288 10.07 -17.00 -5.29
CA ARG A 288 10.14 -17.77 -6.54
C ARG A 288 11.39 -17.42 -7.34
N ASP A 289 11.92 -18.40 -8.06
CA ASP A 289 13.11 -18.24 -8.92
C ASP A 289 12.77 -17.50 -10.22
N ASP A 290 12.59 -16.18 -10.12
CA ASP A 290 12.37 -15.30 -11.26
C ASP A 290 13.68 -14.75 -11.83
N PRO A 291 13.74 -14.48 -13.15
CA PRO A 291 14.93 -13.91 -13.79
C PRO A 291 15.29 -12.52 -13.27
N TYR A 292 14.32 -11.79 -12.72
CA TYR A 292 14.53 -10.47 -12.14
C TYR A 292 13.92 -10.42 -10.73
N PRO A 293 14.62 -9.86 -9.74
CA PRO A 293 14.05 -9.71 -8.41
C PRO A 293 12.92 -8.68 -8.42
N TRP A 294 11.87 -8.90 -7.63
CA TRP A 294 10.74 -7.97 -7.51
C TRP A 294 11.15 -6.52 -7.16
N TYR A 295 12.27 -6.35 -6.46
CA TYR A 295 12.80 -5.04 -6.05
C TYR A 295 13.70 -4.38 -7.11
N TRP A 296 13.90 -4.99 -8.29
CA TRP A 296 14.78 -4.42 -9.32
C TRP A 296 14.48 -2.96 -9.67
N PRO A 297 13.20 -2.48 -9.75
CA PRO A 297 12.92 -1.09 -10.10
C PRO A 297 13.44 -0.10 -9.05
N LEU A 298 13.59 -0.53 -7.80
CA LEU A 298 14.09 0.28 -6.68
C LEU A 298 15.61 0.23 -6.54
N SER A 299 16.23 -0.82 -7.09
CA SER A 299 17.61 -1.20 -6.78
C SER A 299 18.69 -0.21 -7.26
N GLY A 300 18.38 0.59 -8.30
CA GLY A 300 19.36 1.44 -8.97
C GLY A 300 20.50 0.66 -9.65
N GLN A 301 20.39 -0.66 -9.80
CA GLN A 301 21.43 -1.48 -10.45
C GLN A 301 21.27 -1.46 -11.97
N LEU A 302 22.30 -0.99 -12.67
CA LEU A 302 22.31 -0.90 -14.14
C LEU A 302 22.23 -2.26 -14.83
N SER A 303 22.62 -3.35 -14.16
CA SER A 303 22.56 -4.71 -14.68
C SER A 303 21.14 -5.23 -14.92
N TYR A 304 20.11 -4.60 -14.33
CA TYR A 304 18.72 -4.97 -14.56
C TYR A 304 18.06 -4.22 -15.72
N ILE A 305 18.77 -3.33 -16.40
CA ILE A 305 18.25 -2.66 -17.60
C ILE A 305 18.16 -3.71 -18.72
N SER A 306 16.94 -4.05 -19.09
CA SER A 306 16.65 -5.05 -20.13
C SER A 306 16.15 -4.40 -21.43
N THR A 307 15.46 -3.27 -21.31
CA THR A 307 14.92 -2.48 -22.42
C THR A 307 15.29 -1.00 -22.28
N LEU A 308 15.17 -0.23 -23.36
CA LEU A 308 15.34 1.23 -23.31
C LEU A 308 14.32 1.91 -22.39
N GLY A 309 13.16 1.29 -22.16
CA GLY A 309 12.12 1.78 -21.25
C GLY A 309 12.52 1.73 -19.77
N ASP A 310 13.48 0.87 -19.41
CA ASP A 310 13.94 0.70 -18.02
C ASP A 310 14.92 1.79 -17.58
N ILE A 311 15.57 2.44 -18.55
CA ILE A 311 16.64 3.42 -18.31
C ILE A 311 16.17 4.56 -17.38
N PRO A 312 15.04 5.24 -17.62
CA PRO A 312 14.59 6.32 -16.74
C PRO A 312 14.30 5.84 -15.32
N THR A 313 13.71 4.65 -15.17
CA THR A 313 13.37 4.03 -13.88
C THR A 313 14.63 3.77 -13.06
N ILE A 314 15.61 3.07 -13.65
CA ILE A 314 16.84 2.68 -12.96
C ILE A 314 17.73 3.89 -12.68
N LEU A 315 17.93 4.79 -13.65
CA LEU A 315 18.82 5.94 -13.47
C LEU A 315 18.35 6.85 -12.32
N ARG A 316 17.04 7.07 -12.20
CA ARG A 316 16.46 7.85 -11.10
C ARG A 316 16.73 7.21 -9.74
N MET A 317 16.79 5.88 -9.66
CA MET A 317 17.02 5.15 -8.42
C MET A 317 18.49 4.98 -8.05
N THR A 318 19.44 5.33 -8.95
CA THR A 318 20.87 5.38 -8.60
C THR A 318 21.16 6.44 -7.53
N LYS A 319 22.26 6.29 -6.79
CA LYS A 319 22.73 7.31 -5.82
C LYS A 319 22.86 8.70 -6.46
N LEU A 320 23.33 8.76 -7.71
CA LEU A 320 23.45 10.00 -8.47
C LEU A 320 22.07 10.58 -8.80
N GLY A 321 21.17 9.76 -9.34
CA GLY A 321 19.80 10.16 -9.69
C GLY A 321 19.02 10.68 -8.49
N ARG A 322 19.02 9.92 -7.38
CA ARG A 322 18.39 10.34 -6.12
C ARG A 322 19.03 11.61 -5.57
N GLY A 323 20.36 11.74 -5.63
CA GLY A 323 21.06 12.95 -5.20
C GLY A 323 20.69 14.20 -6.01
N ILE A 324 20.46 14.06 -7.32
CA ILE A 324 19.98 15.16 -8.18
C ILE A 324 18.56 15.57 -7.78
N ILE A 325 17.65 14.60 -7.67
CA ILE A 325 16.25 14.86 -7.28
C ILE A 325 16.17 15.46 -5.88
N HIS A 326 16.92 14.94 -4.92
CA HIS A 326 16.98 15.46 -3.56
C HIS A 326 17.38 16.95 -3.53
N LYS A 327 18.47 17.32 -4.23
CA LYS A 327 18.89 18.73 -4.33
C LYS A 327 17.87 19.61 -5.03
N PHE A 328 17.22 19.09 -6.08
CA PHE A 328 16.18 19.81 -6.81
C PHE A 328 14.96 20.09 -5.93
N VAL A 329 14.45 19.07 -5.22
CA VAL A 329 13.30 19.20 -4.30
C VAL A 329 13.64 20.14 -3.14
N GLY A 330 14.82 19.99 -2.52
CA GLY A 330 15.28 20.91 -1.48
C GLY A 330 15.41 22.35 -1.96
N GLY A 331 15.87 22.56 -3.20
CA GLY A 331 15.90 23.87 -3.84
C GLY A 331 14.51 24.49 -4.02
N LEU A 332 13.53 23.70 -4.51
CA LEU A 332 12.13 24.13 -4.65
C LEU A 332 11.50 24.49 -3.31
N GLU A 333 11.79 23.72 -2.26
CA GLU A 333 11.32 23.97 -0.89
C GLU A 333 11.94 25.26 -0.33
N MET A 334 13.26 25.47 -0.53
CA MET A 334 14.00 26.65 -0.07
C MET A 334 13.44 27.95 -0.66
N ILE A 335 13.08 27.97 -1.95
CA ILE A 335 12.49 29.15 -2.62
C ILE A 335 10.97 29.24 -2.45
N GLY A 336 10.36 28.29 -1.73
CA GLY A 336 8.94 28.27 -1.41
C GLY A 336 8.02 27.87 -2.58
N LEU A 337 8.53 27.22 -3.62
CA LEU A 337 7.70 26.64 -4.70
C LEU A 337 7.15 25.27 -4.29
N ALA A 338 7.95 24.44 -3.61
CA ALA A 338 7.44 23.24 -2.96
C ALA A 338 7.03 23.57 -1.52
N PRO A 339 5.98 22.92 -0.98
CA PRO A 339 5.63 23.07 0.42
C PRO A 339 6.71 22.48 1.34
N ARG A 340 6.75 22.94 2.60
CA ARG A 340 7.74 22.46 3.58
C ARG A 340 7.53 20.98 3.91
N GLY A 341 8.63 20.29 4.20
CA GLY A 341 8.66 18.86 4.50
C GLY A 341 8.51 17.96 3.27
N THR A 342 8.44 18.52 2.06
CA THR A 342 8.46 17.73 0.82
C THR A 342 9.77 16.97 0.70
N GLN A 343 10.91 17.60 1.01
CA GLN A 343 12.20 16.94 1.00
C GLN A 343 12.27 15.82 2.06
N LYS A 344 11.81 16.08 3.28
CA LYS A 344 11.76 15.08 4.36
C LYS A 344 10.94 13.84 3.97
N THR A 345 9.81 14.05 3.31
CA THR A 345 8.96 12.97 2.77
C THR A 345 9.68 12.21 1.64
N ALA A 346 10.36 12.91 0.74
CA ALA A 346 11.13 12.25 -0.33
C ALA A 346 12.30 11.42 0.23
N ASP A 347 12.92 11.88 1.31
CA ASP A 347 14.01 11.18 1.98
C ASP A 347 13.52 9.92 2.70
N SER A 348 12.35 9.95 3.34
CA SER A 348 11.77 8.74 3.95
C SER A 348 11.40 7.69 2.89
N LEU A 349 10.88 8.11 1.73
CA LEU A 349 10.61 7.20 0.60
C LEU A 349 11.90 6.58 0.03
N ALA A 350 12.98 7.37 -0.04
CA ALA A 350 14.28 6.87 -0.48
C ALA A 350 14.87 5.85 0.51
N LEU A 351 14.71 6.09 1.82
CA LEU A 351 15.07 5.13 2.86
C LEU A 351 14.27 3.83 2.71
N ALA A 352 12.94 3.90 2.56
CA ALA A 352 12.11 2.71 2.31
C ALA A 352 12.62 1.93 1.09
N ALA A 353 12.90 2.59 -0.02
CA ALA A 353 13.40 1.93 -1.22
C ALA A 353 14.70 1.15 -0.97
N ASP A 354 15.62 1.68 -0.15
CA ASP A 354 16.86 1.00 0.21
C ASP A 354 16.61 -0.18 1.15
N CYS A 355 15.73 0.00 2.15
CA CYS A 355 15.37 -1.05 3.10
C CYS A 355 14.56 -2.18 2.45
N LEU A 356 13.66 -1.89 1.51
CA LEU A 356 12.93 -2.88 0.71
C LEU A 356 13.88 -3.74 -0.13
N VAL A 357 14.87 -3.10 -0.78
CA VAL A 357 15.90 -3.80 -1.55
C VAL A 357 16.79 -4.66 -0.63
N ALA A 358 17.18 -4.15 0.54
CA ALA A 358 17.95 -4.92 1.52
C ALA A 358 17.15 -6.10 2.07
N GLY A 359 15.91 -5.87 2.51
CA GLY A 359 14.99 -6.89 3.01
C GLY A 359 14.71 -7.99 1.98
N GLY A 360 14.56 -7.62 0.70
CA GLY A 360 14.41 -8.58 -0.39
C GLY A 360 15.69 -9.39 -0.68
N ARG A 361 16.88 -8.77 -0.65
CA ARG A 361 18.17 -9.46 -0.87
C ARG A 361 18.51 -10.43 0.26
N GLU A 362 18.29 -10.01 1.49
CA GLU A 362 18.55 -10.80 2.69
C GLU A 362 17.42 -11.79 2.97
N LYS A 363 16.34 -11.73 2.17
CA LYS A 363 15.11 -12.53 2.32
C LYS A 363 14.51 -12.39 3.73
N LEU A 364 14.53 -11.18 4.28
CA LEU A 364 13.94 -10.85 5.58
C LEU A 364 12.46 -10.47 5.45
N PHE A 365 12.06 -9.97 4.28
CA PHE A 365 10.76 -9.37 4.01
C PHE A 365 10.22 -9.85 2.66
N THR A 366 8.89 -10.01 2.58
CA THR A 366 8.17 -10.24 1.33
C THR A 366 7.02 -9.24 1.20
N PRO A 367 6.87 -8.55 0.06
CA PRO A 367 5.74 -7.64 -0.18
C PRO A 367 4.51 -8.36 -0.75
N MET A 368 4.64 -9.62 -1.13
CA MET A 368 3.64 -10.32 -1.94
C MET A 368 3.45 -11.76 -1.45
N TYR A 369 3.29 -11.93 -0.14
CA TYR A 369 2.89 -13.21 0.40
C TYR A 369 1.43 -13.47 0.00
N LEU A 370 1.21 -14.37 -0.94
CA LEU A 370 -0.10 -14.70 -1.45
C LEU A 370 -0.81 -15.60 -0.45
N MET A 371 -2.02 -15.22 -0.05
CA MET A 371 -2.97 -16.10 0.65
C MET A 371 -4.31 -16.07 -0.07
N VAL A 372 -4.91 -17.23 -0.26
CA VAL A 372 -6.29 -17.40 -0.74
C VAL A 372 -7.02 -18.30 0.24
N GLY A 373 -8.09 -17.78 0.83
CA GLY A 373 -8.91 -18.48 1.79
C GLY A 373 -10.39 -18.39 1.42
N ARG A 374 -11.15 -19.46 1.70
CA ARG A 374 -12.60 -19.50 1.46
C ARG A 374 -13.35 -19.42 2.79
N LYS A 375 -14.42 -18.64 2.81
CA LYS A 375 -15.40 -18.71 3.89
C LYS A 375 -16.21 -20.00 3.72
N PRO A 376 -16.31 -20.88 4.73
CA PRO A 376 -17.08 -22.12 4.61
C PRO A 376 -18.50 -21.87 4.09
N ALA A 377 -19.02 -22.79 3.29
CA ALA A 377 -20.41 -22.75 2.88
C ALA A 377 -21.32 -22.91 4.11
N ALA A 378 -22.51 -22.29 4.08
CA ALA A 378 -23.51 -22.55 5.11
C ALA A 378 -23.89 -24.04 5.06
N ALA A 379 -23.92 -24.68 6.23
CA ALA A 379 -24.28 -26.10 6.39
C ALA A 379 -25.74 -26.39 6.02
#